data_AF-A0A256IQ29-F1
#
_entry.id   AF-A0A256IQ29-F1
#
_cell.length_a   1.000
_cell.length_b   1.000
_cell.length_c   1.000
_cell.angle_alpha   90.00
_cell.angle_beta   90.00
_cell.angle_gamma   90.00
#
_symmetry.space_group_name_H-M   'P 1'
#
loop_
_entity.id
_entity.type
_entity.pdbx_description
1 polymer ?
#
loop_
_entity_poly.entity_id
_entity_poly.type
_entity_poly.pdbx_seq_one_letter_code
_entity_poly.pdbx_strand_id
1 'polypeptide(L)'
;MTSTVLDVTVMLLCVSASVVTLGAAGGGAETGEYAAVDAADRIATETATVTYEVDGEDHGSRTVHATLAELLAMSARGAPGVDGDGGDRFRSRALERVADALGHRIRVDVRYEAAAPSSGTPTRDDGVPARPDGEADAWTVEVGSEPPAGADVSATVLTHPGSRRHEGTGTGRFRIVVRAW
;
A
#
# COMPACT_ATOMS: atom_id res chain seq x y z
N MET A 1 -31.97 15.03 -42.14
CA MET A 1 -30.74 14.34 -41.69
C MET A 1 -29.97 15.29 -40.77
N THR A 2 -30.28 15.31 -39.47
CA THR A 2 -29.67 16.23 -38.46
C THR A 2 -29.70 15.61 -37.05
N SER A 3 -29.67 14.26 -36.93
CA SER A 3 -29.97 13.60 -35.65
C SER A 3 -28.79 12.86 -34.99
N THR A 4 -27.64 12.72 -35.66
CA THR A 4 -26.49 12.00 -35.07
C THR A 4 -25.46 12.92 -34.43
N VAL A 5 -25.41 14.20 -34.81
CA VAL A 5 -24.43 15.15 -34.27
C VAL A 5 -24.84 15.66 -32.89
N LEU A 6 -26.15 15.82 -32.65
CA LEU A 6 -26.65 16.26 -31.33
C LEU A 6 -26.40 15.21 -30.23
N ASP A 7 -26.52 13.92 -30.55
CA ASP A 7 -26.36 12.84 -29.58
C ASP A 7 -24.92 12.69 -29.09
N VAL A 8 -23.95 12.88 -30.00
CA VAL A 8 -22.52 12.86 -29.66
C VAL A 8 -22.13 14.06 -28.80
N THR A 9 -22.65 15.26 -29.09
CA THR A 9 -22.39 16.44 -28.24
C THR A 9 -23.06 16.33 -26.87
N VAL A 10 -24.25 15.73 -26.77
CA VAL A 10 -24.92 15.49 -25.48
C VAL A 10 -24.17 14.42 -24.68
N MET A 11 -23.70 13.34 -25.30
CA MET A 11 -22.86 12.36 -24.62
C MET A 11 -21.53 12.96 -24.13
N LEU A 12 -20.86 13.80 -24.93
CA LEU A 12 -19.62 14.46 -24.52
C LEU A 12 -19.85 15.50 -23.41
N LEU A 13 -21.00 16.18 -23.40
CA LEU A 13 -21.39 17.11 -22.34
C LEU A 13 -21.76 16.37 -21.04
N CYS A 14 -22.40 15.21 -21.13
CA CYS A 14 -22.66 14.34 -19.98
C CYS A 14 -21.37 13.76 -19.38
N VAL A 15 -20.39 13.39 -20.21
CA VAL A 15 -19.08 12.90 -19.71
C VAL A 15 -18.27 14.02 -19.04
N SER A 16 -18.37 15.26 -19.52
CA SER A 16 -17.65 16.39 -18.91
C SER A 16 -18.33 16.92 -17.63
N ALA A 17 -19.64 16.78 -17.48
CA ALA A 17 -20.35 17.10 -16.24
C ALA A 17 -20.15 16.05 -15.11
N SER A 18 -19.60 14.87 -15.41
CA SER A 18 -19.31 13.83 -14.40
C SER A 18 -18.04 14.06 -13.59
N VAL A 19 -17.30 15.16 -13.80
CA VAL A 19 -16.36 15.67 -12.78
C VAL A 19 -17.18 16.44 -11.75
N VAL A 20 -18.03 15.70 -11.04
CA VAL A 20 -18.65 16.17 -9.80
C VAL A 20 -17.51 16.37 -8.82
N THR A 21 -17.37 17.62 -8.39
CA THR A 21 -16.75 18.03 -7.14
C THR A 21 -16.77 16.90 -6.11
N LEU A 22 -15.60 16.34 -5.81
CA LEU A 22 -15.40 15.53 -4.61
C LEU A 22 -15.43 16.48 -3.41
N GLY A 23 -16.62 17.00 -3.12
CA GLY A 23 -16.94 17.65 -1.86
C GLY A 23 -17.12 16.57 -0.81
N ALA A 24 -16.01 16.04 -0.29
CA ALA A 24 -16.03 15.42 1.02
C ALA A 24 -16.14 16.58 2.03
N ALA A 25 -17.37 16.80 2.46
CA ALA A 25 -17.73 17.67 3.56
C ALA A 25 -16.78 17.46 4.74
N GLY A 26 -16.42 18.54 5.42
CA GLY A 26 -15.78 18.47 6.73
C GLY A 26 -16.67 17.68 7.69
N GLY A 27 -16.28 16.44 7.96
CA GLY A 27 -16.77 15.64 9.08
C GLY A 27 -15.83 15.83 10.26
N GLY A 28 -16.08 16.87 11.06
CA GLY A 28 -15.69 16.82 12.46
C GLY A 28 -16.73 15.99 13.22
N ALA A 29 -16.25 15.10 14.11
CA ALA A 29 -16.98 14.04 14.84
C ALA A 29 -17.21 12.80 13.95
N GLU A 30 -16.52 11.65 14.11
CA GLU A 30 -16.36 10.84 15.33
C GLU A 30 -15.04 10.05 15.27
N THR A 31 -13.92 10.64 15.69
CA THR A 31 -12.66 9.88 15.83
C THR A 31 -12.56 9.30 17.22
N GLY A 32 -12.66 7.97 17.35
CA GLY A 32 -12.32 7.29 18.59
C GLY A 32 -12.26 5.77 18.43
N GLU A 33 -13.33 5.14 17.95
CA GLU A 33 -13.44 3.69 18.07
C GLU A 33 -13.10 2.94 16.77
N TYR A 34 -13.58 3.42 15.61
CA TYR A 34 -13.48 2.71 14.34
C TYR A 34 -12.51 3.31 13.32
N ALA A 35 -11.82 4.40 13.66
CA ALA A 35 -10.94 5.12 12.72
C ALA A 35 -9.85 4.21 12.10
N ALA A 36 -9.29 3.27 12.87
CA ALA A 36 -8.32 2.32 12.34
C ALA A 36 -8.96 1.32 11.36
N VAL A 37 -10.19 0.87 11.63
CA VAL A 37 -10.94 -0.07 10.77
C VAL A 37 -11.33 0.62 9.46
N ASP A 38 -11.84 1.85 9.53
CA ASP A 38 -12.20 2.63 8.34
C ASP A 38 -10.97 2.91 7.48
N ALA A 39 -9.84 3.23 8.11
CA ALA A 39 -8.58 3.39 7.41
C ALA A 39 -8.10 2.08 6.76
N ALA A 40 -8.27 0.93 7.43
CA ALA A 40 -7.90 -0.36 6.85
C ALA A 40 -8.81 -0.78 5.68
N ASP A 41 -10.11 -0.53 5.77
CA ASP A 41 -11.06 -0.76 4.67
C ASP A 41 -10.69 0.11 3.46
N ARG A 42 -10.36 1.37 3.71
CA ARG A 42 -9.86 2.30 2.70
C ARG A 42 -8.55 1.83 2.08
N ILE A 43 -7.59 1.35 2.88
CA ILE A 43 -6.33 0.77 2.37
C ILE A 43 -6.60 -0.42 1.45
N ALA A 44 -7.56 -1.27 1.81
CA ALA A 44 -7.88 -2.47 1.04
C ALA A 44 -8.62 -2.17 -0.27
N THR A 45 -9.41 -1.09 -0.34
CA THR A 45 -10.36 -0.85 -1.43
C THR A 45 -10.04 0.37 -2.29
N GLU A 46 -9.41 1.42 -1.74
CA GLU A 46 -9.08 2.62 -2.51
C GLU A 46 -7.99 2.31 -3.53
N THR A 47 -8.24 2.72 -4.77
CA THR A 47 -7.26 2.67 -5.86
C THR A 47 -6.60 4.01 -6.06
N ALA A 48 -5.32 4.00 -6.41
CA ALA A 48 -4.54 5.18 -6.68
C ALA A 48 -3.60 4.96 -7.86
N THR A 49 -3.24 6.07 -8.50
CA THR A 49 -2.29 6.09 -9.61
C THR A 49 -1.04 6.82 -9.17
N VAL A 50 0.11 6.15 -9.24
CA VAL A 50 1.43 6.70 -8.91
C VAL A 50 2.24 6.81 -10.19
N THR A 51 2.70 8.02 -10.50
CA THR A 51 3.63 8.26 -11.62
C THR A 51 4.98 8.67 -11.05
N TYR A 52 6.04 8.05 -11.55
CA TYR A 52 7.41 8.30 -11.12
C TYR A 52 8.34 8.29 -12.32
N GLU A 53 9.38 9.10 -12.25
CA GLU A 53 10.44 9.11 -13.25
C GLU A 53 11.31 7.86 -13.10
N VAL A 54 11.79 7.33 -14.20
CA VAL A 54 12.71 6.19 -14.26
C VAL A 54 13.97 6.63 -14.98
N ASP A 55 15.11 6.15 -14.50
CA ASP A 55 16.38 6.45 -15.17
C ASP A 55 16.45 5.79 -16.54
N GLY A 56 16.87 6.59 -17.51
CA GLY A 56 17.04 6.22 -18.90
C GLY A 56 17.48 7.46 -19.68
N GLU A 57 18.00 7.26 -20.89
CA GLU A 57 18.54 8.36 -21.71
C GLU A 57 17.49 9.43 -22.06
N ASP A 58 16.19 9.09 -21.96
CA ASP A 58 15.07 9.94 -22.35
C ASP A 58 14.20 10.48 -21.19
N HIS A 59 14.65 10.40 -19.92
CA HIS A 59 13.84 10.81 -18.75
C HIS A 59 12.41 10.23 -18.74
N GLY A 60 12.28 8.93 -19.04
CA GLY A 60 10.96 8.28 -19.14
C GLY A 60 10.23 8.21 -17.81
N SER A 61 8.91 8.42 -17.81
CA SER A 61 8.06 8.19 -16.63
C SER A 61 7.34 6.84 -16.71
N ARG A 62 7.16 6.17 -15.56
CA ARG A 62 6.28 5.00 -15.42
C ARG A 62 5.08 5.35 -14.54
N THR A 63 3.94 4.73 -14.85
CA THR A 63 2.69 4.87 -14.10
C THR A 63 2.23 3.51 -13.60
N VAL A 64 1.88 3.44 -12.32
CA VAL A 64 1.32 2.25 -11.66
C VAL A 64 -0.06 2.61 -11.13
N HIS A 65 -1.06 1.79 -11.45
CA HIS A 65 -2.41 1.89 -10.90
C HIS A 65 -2.70 0.64 -10.08
N ALA A 66 -2.98 0.82 -8.79
CA ALA A 66 -3.17 -0.28 -7.84
C ALA A 66 -3.97 0.18 -6.62
N THR A 67 -4.40 -0.76 -5.78
CA THR A 67 -4.93 -0.45 -4.44
C THR A 67 -3.85 0.13 -3.53
N LEU A 68 -4.23 0.86 -2.48
CA LEU A 68 -3.27 1.35 -1.48
C LEU A 68 -2.51 0.20 -0.80
N ALA A 69 -3.18 -0.92 -0.50
CA ALA A 69 -2.56 -2.13 0.03
C ALA A 69 -1.47 -2.70 -0.91
N GLU A 70 -1.75 -2.72 -2.22
CA GLU A 70 -0.79 -3.18 -3.23
C GLU A 70 0.37 -2.19 -3.40
N LEU A 71 0.13 -0.88 -3.35
CA LEU A 71 1.19 0.14 -3.37
C LEU A 71 2.13 -0.02 -2.17
N LEU A 72 1.59 -0.30 -0.99
CA LEU A 72 2.37 -0.60 0.22
C LEU A 72 3.19 -1.89 0.06
N ALA A 73 2.57 -2.96 -0.45
CA ALA A 73 3.24 -4.23 -0.72
C ALA A 73 4.40 -4.09 -1.73
N MET A 74 4.18 -3.33 -2.81
CA MET A 74 5.22 -3.02 -3.80
C MET A 74 6.30 -2.12 -3.21
N SER A 75 5.95 -1.16 -2.36
CA SER A 75 6.93 -0.30 -1.68
C SER A 75 7.82 -1.06 -0.70
N ALA A 76 7.28 -2.09 -0.05
CA ALA A 76 8.04 -2.94 0.87
C ALA A 76 8.99 -3.90 0.15
N ARG A 77 8.64 -4.36 -1.05
CA ARG A 77 9.48 -5.26 -1.86
C ARG A 77 10.40 -4.54 -2.85
N GLY A 78 10.13 -3.28 -3.18
CA GLY A 78 10.66 -2.61 -4.36
C GLY A 78 9.75 -2.78 -5.58
N ALA A 79 9.67 -1.76 -6.43
CA ALA A 79 8.84 -1.79 -7.63
C ALA A 79 9.30 -2.90 -8.59
N PRO A 80 8.39 -3.66 -9.21
CA PRO A 80 8.77 -4.74 -10.11
C PRO A 80 9.53 -4.21 -11.33
N GLY A 81 10.76 -4.69 -11.53
CA GLY A 81 11.59 -4.34 -12.68
C GLY A 81 12.16 -2.92 -12.64
N VAL A 82 12.38 -2.38 -11.45
CA VAL A 82 13.09 -1.12 -11.21
C VAL A 82 14.10 -1.35 -10.09
N ASP A 83 15.38 -1.27 -10.43
CA ASP A 83 16.47 -1.30 -9.45
C ASP A 83 16.94 0.13 -9.15
N GLY A 84 17.52 0.38 -7.97
CA GLY A 84 18.14 1.66 -7.61
C GLY A 84 17.16 2.84 -7.46
N ASP A 85 17.58 4.03 -7.90
CA ASP A 85 16.93 5.33 -7.64
C ASP A 85 15.48 5.43 -8.18
N GLY A 86 15.15 4.69 -9.24
CA GLY A 86 13.77 4.61 -9.74
C GLY A 86 12.83 3.88 -8.76
N GLY A 87 13.34 2.86 -8.06
CA GLY A 87 12.61 2.13 -7.04
C GLY A 87 12.34 3.01 -5.82
N ASP A 88 13.33 3.82 -5.43
CA ASP A 88 13.20 4.79 -4.35
C ASP A 88 12.21 5.91 -4.68
N ARG A 89 12.24 6.44 -5.92
CA ARG A 89 11.24 7.41 -6.41
C ARG A 89 9.83 6.84 -6.38
N PHE A 90 9.64 5.62 -6.89
CA PHE A 90 8.34 4.95 -6.80
C PHE A 90 7.90 4.83 -5.34
N ARG A 91 8.79 4.34 -4.47
CA ARG A 91 8.52 4.17 -3.04
C ARG A 91 8.09 5.49 -2.41
N SER A 92 8.87 6.56 -2.56
CA SER A 92 8.53 7.87 -2.00
C SER A 92 7.15 8.37 -2.47
N ARG A 93 6.86 8.27 -3.78
CA ARG A 93 5.56 8.70 -4.33
C ARG A 93 4.40 7.83 -3.86
N ALA A 94 4.61 6.53 -3.73
CA ALA A 94 3.60 5.61 -3.21
C ALA A 94 3.29 5.90 -1.74
N LEU A 95 4.31 6.11 -0.90
CA LEU A 95 4.10 6.41 0.52
C LEU A 95 3.49 7.80 0.73
N GLU A 96 3.87 8.80 -0.06
CA GLU A 96 3.23 10.13 -0.09
C GLU A 96 1.72 9.99 -0.40
N ARG A 97 1.39 9.27 -1.48
CA ARG A 97 -0.01 9.08 -1.89
C ARG A 97 -0.85 8.33 -0.84
N VAL A 98 -0.25 7.38 -0.12
CA VAL A 98 -0.91 6.67 0.99
C VAL A 98 -1.08 7.59 2.20
N ALA A 99 -0.06 8.36 2.58
CA ALA A 99 -0.15 9.32 3.67
C ALA A 99 -1.26 10.36 3.42
N ASP A 100 -1.35 10.88 2.20
CA ASP A 100 -2.39 11.84 1.81
C ASP A 100 -3.80 11.24 1.86
N ALA A 101 -3.96 9.95 1.50
CA ALA A 101 -5.25 9.28 1.58
C ALA A 101 -5.74 9.08 3.01
N LEU A 102 -4.82 8.81 3.94
CA LEU A 102 -5.15 8.43 5.31
C LEU A 102 -5.17 9.61 6.29
N GLY A 103 -4.46 10.69 5.98
CA GLY A 103 -4.35 11.87 6.82
C GLY A 103 -3.39 11.70 8.01
N HIS A 104 -3.21 12.77 8.77
CA HIS A 104 -2.12 12.89 9.75
C HIS A 104 -2.32 12.12 11.06
N ARG A 105 -3.50 11.55 11.29
CA ARG A 105 -3.84 10.81 12.52
C ARG A 105 -3.86 9.29 12.32
N ILE A 106 -3.28 8.84 11.21
CA ILE A 106 -3.15 7.43 10.87
C ILE A 106 -1.67 7.09 10.72
N ARG A 107 -1.29 5.97 11.31
CA ARG A 107 0.03 5.37 11.21
C ARG A 107 -0.12 3.97 10.65
N VAL A 108 0.67 3.65 9.63
CA VAL A 108 0.65 2.34 8.99
C VAL A 108 2.04 1.73 9.08
N ASP A 109 2.11 0.50 9.58
CA ASP A 109 3.33 -0.30 9.65
C ASP A 109 3.11 -1.59 8.85
N VAL A 110 3.92 -1.81 7.82
CA VAL A 110 3.79 -2.92 6.88
C VAL A 110 4.98 -3.84 7.06
N ARG A 111 4.71 -5.12 7.26
CA ARG A 111 5.74 -6.16 7.39
C ARG A 111 5.48 -7.31 6.43
N TYR A 112 6.52 -7.76 5.75
CA TYR A 112 6.44 -9.02 5.01
C TYR A 112 6.70 -10.21 5.93
N GLU A 113 5.81 -11.19 5.88
CA GLU A 113 5.93 -12.48 6.55
C GLU A 113 6.14 -13.55 5.47
N ALA A 114 7.38 -14.03 5.36
CA ALA A 114 7.68 -15.17 4.51
C ALA A 114 6.89 -16.39 4.98
N ALA A 115 6.37 -17.19 4.05
CA ALA A 115 5.80 -18.49 4.40
C ALA A 115 6.92 -19.31 5.04
N ALA A 116 6.73 -19.77 6.28
CA ALA A 116 7.68 -20.64 6.93
C ALA A 116 7.96 -21.83 5.98
N PRO A 117 9.24 -22.22 5.78
CA PRO A 117 9.53 -23.43 5.03
C PRO A 117 8.76 -24.56 5.70
N SER A 118 7.90 -25.25 4.96
CA SER A 118 7.20 -26.45 5.40
C SER A 118 8.20 -27.34 6.14
N SER A 119 7.96 -27.58 7.42
CA SER A 119 8.90 -28.12 8.40
C SER A 119 9.66 -29.35 7.89
N GLY A 120 10.78 -29.12 7.23
CA GLY A 120 11.91 -30.02 7.18
C GLY A 120 12.97 -29.38 8.04
N THR A 121 12.90 -29.58 9.34
CA THR A 121 13.99 -29.19 10.24
C THR A 121 15.26 -29.86 9.71
N PRO A 122 16.30 -29.14 9.23
CA PRO A 122 17.58 -29.78 9.09
C PRO A 122 18.07 -30.02 10.51
N THR A 123 17.83 -31.21 11.03
CA THR A 123 18.56 -31.69 12.20
C THR A 123 20.03 -31.64 11.81
N ARG A 124 20.77 -30.69 12.38
CA ARG A 124 22.21 -30.86 12.55
C ARG A 124 22.37 -32.13 13.41
N ASP A 125 23.36 -32.95 13.09
CA ASP A 125 23.62 -34.26 13.72
C ASP A 125 23.80 -34.21 15.26
N ASP A 126 23.81 -33.01 15.85
CA ASP A 126 24.09 -32.76 17.27
C ASP A 126 22.85 -32.45 18.13
N GLY A 127 21.62 -32.54 17.62
CA GLY A 127 20.40 -32.47 18.44
C GLY A 127 20.08 -31.13 19.13
N VAL A 128 20.82 -30.07 18.82
CA VAL A 128 20.52 -28.71 19.29
C VAL A 128 19.58 -28.04 18.28
N PRO A 129 18.40 -27.52 18.69
CA PRO A 129 17.58 -26.72 17.79
C PRO A 129 18.40 -25.52 17.31
N ALA A 130 18.58 -25.41 16.00
CA ALA A 130 19.16 -24.22 15.40
C ALA A 130 18.33 -23.03 15.89
N ARG A 131 18.94 -22.18 16.70
CA ARG A 131 18.40 -20.85 17.00
C ARG A 131 18.24 -20.18 15.63
N PRO A 132 17.07 -19.62 15.28
CA PRO A 132 16.94 -18.83 14.07
C PRO A 132 17.70 -17.52 14.29
N ASP A 133 19.03 -17.61 14.25
CA ASP A 133 19.93 -16.48 14.18
C ASP A 133 19.85 -15.98 12.74
N GLY A 134 18.83 -15.17 12.53
CA GLY A 134 18.35 -14.73 11.23
C GLY A 134 17.02 -14.02 11.42
N GLU A 135 17.04 -12.94 12.21
CA GLU A 135 16.15 -11.79 12.01
C GLU A 135 16.42 -11.29 10.58
N ALA A 136 15.98 -12.06 9.60
CA ALA A 136 16.09 -11.74 8.20
C ALA A 136 15.23 -10.50 8.02
N ASP A 137 15.90 -9.35 7.90
CA ASP A 137 15.38 -8.03 7.60
C ASP A 137 13.95 -8.10 7.08
N ALA A 138 13.00 -8.12 8.02
CA ALA A 138 11.61 -8.23 7.66
C ALA A 138 11.29 -6.86 7.05
N TRP A 139 11.24 -6.79 5.72
CA TRP A 139 11.03 -5.54 4.99
C TRP A 139 9.88 -4.78 5.64
N THR A 140 10.24 -3.66 6.28
CA THR A 140 9.32 -2.84 7.06
C THR A 140 9.14 -1.50 6.36
N VAL A 141 7.89 -1.13 6.13
CA VAL A 141 7.51 0.16 5.57
C VAL A 141 6.59 0.84 6.55
N GLU A 142 6.87 2.12 6.77
CA GLU A 142 6.20 2.95 7.75
C GLU A 142 5.62 4.18 7.05
N VAL A 143 4.36 4.53 7.34
CA VAL A 143 3.67 5.67 6.74
C VAL A 143 2.92 6.45 7.80
N GLY A 144 3.06 7.77 7.79
CA GLY A 144 2.40 8.66 8.74
C GLY A 144 3.23 8.90 10.02
N SER A 145 2.73 9.81 10.85
CA SER A 145 3.38 10.20 12.11
C SER A 145 3.18 9.15 13.19
N GLU A 146 4.09 9.07 14.16
CA GLU A 146 3.86 8.24 15.34
C GLU A 146 2.81 8.92 16.24
N PRO A 147 1.88 8.15 16.85
CA PRO A 147 0.94 8.70 17.82
C PRO A 147 1.66 9.45 18.95
N PRO A 148 1.15 10.63 19.39
CA PRO A 148 1.67 11.33 20.56
C PRO A 148 1.65 10.44 21.80
N ALA A 149 2.63 10.63 22.69
CA ALA A 149 2.65 9.93 23.96
C ALA A 149 1.37 10.21 24.77
N GLY A 150 0.65 9.15 25.15
CA GLY A 150 -0.59 9.25 25.92
C GLY A 150 -1.85 9.46 25.09
N ALA A 151 -1.79 9.41 23.76
CA ALA A 151 -2.97 9.37 22.91
C ALA A 151 -3.70 8.02 23.05
N ASP A 152 -5.03 8.05 22.99
CA ASP A 152 -5.83 6.83 22.87
C ASP A 152 -5.69 6.29 21.44
N VAL A 153 -5.15 5.08 21.32
CA VAL A 153 -4.85 4.46 20.00
C VAL A 153 -5.79 3.29 19.75
N SER A 154 -6.52 3.36 18.64
CA SER A 154 -7.21 2.20 18.05
C SER A 154 -6.30 1.55 17.02
N ALA A 155 -6.31 0.21 16.95
CA ALA A 155 -5.48 -0.53 16.01
C ALA A 155 -6.26 -1.67 15.33
N THR A 156 -5.98 -1.88 14.05
CA THR A 156 -6.47 -3.03 13.30
C THR A 156 -5.36 -3.61 12.42
N VAL A 157 -5.54 -4.86 11.98
CA VAL A 157 -4.55 -5.58 11.18
C VAL A 157 -5.21 -6.09 9.90
N LEU A 158 -4.69 -5.64 8.77
CA LEU A 158 -5.02 -6.14 7.44
C LEU A 158 -3.95 -7.15 7.01
N THR A 159 -4.40 -8.30 6.49
CA THR A 159 -3.50 -9.29 5.87
C THR A 159 -3.69 -9.25 4.36
N HIS A 160 -2.62 -8.93 3.62
CA HIS A 160 -2.63 -8.88 2.17
C HIS A 160 -1.79 -10.04 1.59
N PRO A 161 -2.29 -10.79 0.60
CA PRO A 161 -1.53 -11.89 0.01
C PRO A 161 -0.25 -11.37 -0.66
N GLY A 162 0.88 -12.01 -0.42
CA GLY A 162 2.11 -11.73 -1.16
C GLY A 162 2.04 -12.29 -2.57
N SER A 163 2.62 -11.59 -3.54
CA SER A 163 2.70 -12.10 -4.91
C SER A 163 3.72 -13.25 -5.02
N ARG A 164 3.43 -14.25 -5.86
CA ARG A 164 4.23 -15.48 -6.09
C ARG A 164 5.58 -15.26 -6.79
N ARG A 165 5.94 -14.02 -7.12
CA ARG A 165 7.22 -13.73 -7.79
C ARG A 165 8.29 -13.55 -6.72
N HIS A 166 9.18 -14.53 -6.63
CA HIS A 166 10.41 -14.67 -5.81
C HIS A 166 10.36 -15.63 -4.61
N GLU A 167 11.16 -16.69 -4.76
CA GLU A 167 11.72 -17.67 -3.81
C GLU A 167 10.85 -18.26 -2.69
N GLY A 168 10.72 -19.59 -2.73
CA GLY A 168 10.20 -20.40 -1.63
C GLY A 168 8.81 -20.95 -1.89
N THR A 169 8.59 -22.18 -1.44
CA THR A 169 7.43 -23.06 -1.68
C THR A 169 6.11 -22.58 -1.07
N GLY A 170 5.94 -21.28 -0.76
CA GLY A 170 4.71 -20.73 -0.21
C GLY A 170 4.46 -19.27 -0.60
N THR A 171 3.19 -18.91 -0.76
CA THR A 171 2.74 -17.51 -0.82
C THR A 171 2.97 -16.87 0.53
N GLY A 172 4.04 -16.07 0.68
CA GLY A 172 4.19 -15.17 1.82
C GLY A 172 3.04 -14.16 1.88
N ARG A 173 2.93 -13.39 2.96
CA ARG A 173 1.87 -12.41 3.17
C ARG A 173 2.43 -11.11 3.73
N PHE A 174 1.73 -10.02 3.49
CA PHE A 174 1.99 -8.75 4.15
C PHE A 174 1.03 -8.57 5.30
N ARG A 175 1.57 -8.25 6.47
CA ARG A 175 0.82 -7.81 7.62
C ARG A 175 0.89 -6.28 7.67
N ILE A 176 -0.26 -5.63 7.54
CA ILE A 176 -0.40 -4.18 7.55
C ILE A 176 -1.12 -3.82 8.85
N VAL A 177 -0.39 -3.19 9.78
CA VAL A 177 -0.92 -2.70 11.04
C VAL A 177 -1.32 -1.23 10.85
N VAL A 178 -2.57 -0.92 11.14
CA VAL A 178 -3.12 0.43 11.02
C VAL A 178 -3.45 0.93 12.42
N ARG A 179 -2.92 2.08 12.79
CA ARG A 179 -3.10 2.74 14.09
C ARG A 179 -3.72 4.12 13.87
N ALA A 180 -4.71 4.47 14.69
CA ALA A 180 -5.41 5.75 14.61
C ALA A 180 -5.54 6.39 16.00
N TRP A 181 -5.49 7.73 16.08
CA TRP A 181 -5.62 8.51 17.32
C TRP A 181 -6.29 9.88 17.11
#